data_AF-A0A5K1BWD1-F1
#
_entry.id   AF-A0A5K1BWD1-F1
#
_cell.length_a   1.000
_cell.length_b   1.000
_cell.length_c   1.000
_cell.angle_alpha   90.00
_cell.angle_beta   90.00
_cell.angle_gamma   90.00
#
_symmetry.space_group_name_H-M   'P 1'
#
loop_
_entity.id
_entity.type
_entity.pdbx_description
1 polymer ?
#
loop_
_entity_poly.entity_id
_entity_poly.type
_entity_poly.pdbx_seq_one_letter_code
_entity_poly.pdbx_strand_id
1 'polypeptide(L)' 'KVHGSLARAGKVRGQTPKVAKQDKKKKPRGRAHKRMQYNRRFVTA' A
#
# COMPACT_ATOMS: atom_id res chain seq x y z
N LYS A 1 9.70 32.09 -22.74
CA LYS A 1 8.68 31.07 -23.13
C LYS A 1 8.65 30.03 -22.01
N VAL A 2 7.62 30.03 -21.15
CA VAL A 2 7.67 29.46 -19.78
C VAL A 2 6.72 28.27 -19.57
N HIS A 3 5.90 27.91 -20.56
CA HIS A 3 4.81 26.96 -20.34
C HIS A 3 5.19 25.55 -20.82
N GLY A 4 5.37 24.63 -19.87
CA GLY A 4 5.41 23.19 -20.15
C GLY A 4 4.02 22.66 -20.52
N SER A 5 3.95 21.64 -21.38
CA SER A 5 2.67 21.10 -21.84
C SER A 5 2.00 20.23 -20.77
N LEU A 6 0.68 20.37 -20.62
CA LEU A 6 -0.16 19.50 -19.78
C LEU A 6 -0.50 18.15 -20.44
N ALA A 7 -0.05 17.91 -21.68
CA ALA A 7 -0.41 16.75 -22.49
C ALA A 7 -0.04 15.38 -21.89
N ARG A 8 0.87 15.34 -20.90
CA ARG A 8 1.34 14.10 -20.27
C ARG A 8 0.66 13.78 -18.94
N ALA A 9 -0.37 14.52 -18.56
CA ALA A 9 -1.10 14.27 -17.32
C ALA A 9 -1.66 12.84 -17.30
N GLY A 10 -1.33 12.08 -16.25
CA GLY A 10 -1.85 10.72 -16.07
C GLY A 10 -1.23 9.62 -16.95
N LYS A 11 -0.29 9.93 -17.87
CA LYS A 11 0.32 8.96 -18.80
C LYS A 11 0.74 7.65 -18.11
N VAL A 12 1.51 7.77 -17.03
CA VAL A 12 2.10 6.61 -16.34
C VAL A 12 1.02 5.74 -15.68
N ARG A 13 0.04 6.36 -15.02
CA ARG A 13 -1.04 5.63 -14.33
C ARG A 13 -1.97 4.91 -15.31
N GLY A 14 -2.18 5.46 -16.51
CA GLY A 14 -2.97 4.82 -17.57
C GLY A 14 -2.20 3.70 -18.29
N GLN A 15 -0.88 3.80 -18.37
CA GLN A 15 -0.02 2.78 -18.99
C GLN A 15 0.15 1.53 -18.12
N THR A 16 0.18 1.68 -16.79
CA THR A 16 0.37 0.54 -15.89
C THR A 16 -0.84 -0.40 -15.90
N PRO A 17 -0.66 -1.73 -16.05
CA PRO A 17 -1.76 -2.68 -15.99
C PRO A 17 -2.43 -2.63 -14.62
N LYS A 18 -3.76 -2.66 -14.59
CA LYS A 18 -4.51 -2.60 -13.35
C LYS A 18 -4.56 -3.98 -12.68
N VAL A 19 -3.85 -4.11 -11.56
CA VAL A 19 -3.85 -5.34 -10.75
C VAL A 19 -4.90 -5.22 -9.64
N ALA A 20 -5.80 -6.19 -9.55
CA ALA A 20 -6.78 -6.28 -8.48
C ALA A 20 -6.11 -6.62 -7.14
N LYS A 21 -6.73 -6.21 -6.03
CA LYS A 21 -6.22 -6.58 -4.70
C LYS A 21 -6.49 -8.06 -4.46
N GLN A 22 -5.49 -8.77 -3.94
CA GLN A 22 -5.67 -10.15 -3.48
C GLN A 22 -6.50 -10.20 -2.21
N ASP A 23 -7.36 -11.22 -2.10
CA ASP A 23 -8.09 -11.52 -0.89
C ASP A 23 -7.16 -12.07 0.19
N LYS A 24 -7.26 -11.50 1.39
CA LYS A 24 -6.46 -11.90 2.55
C LYS A 24 -7.29 -11.82 3.82
N LYS A 25 -6.97 -12.70 4.76
CA LYS A 25 -7.59 -12.70 6.09
C LYS A 25 -7.42 -11.32 6.74
N LYS A 26 -8.49 -10.86 7.41
CA LYS A 26 -8.49 -9.59 8.12
C LYS A 26 -7.46 -9.63 9.24
N LYS A 27 -6.56 -8.64 9.27
CA LYS A 27 -5.67 -8.45 10.40
C LYS A 27 -6.50 -8.09 11.65
N PRO A 28 -6.18 -8.63 12.83
CA PRO A 28 -6.82 -8.20 14.07
C PRO A 28 -6.56 -6.71 14.29
N ARG A 29 -7.45 -6.05 15.03
CA ARG A 29 -7.39 -4.61 15.34
C ARG A 29 -7.25 -4.40 16.85
N GLY A 30 -6.87 -3.19 17.25
CA GLY A 30 -6.78 -2.79 18.67
C GLY A 30 -5.76 -3.61 19.46
N ARG A 31 -6.16 -4.07 20.64
CA ARG A 31 -5.29 -4.81 21.58
C ARG A 31 -4.68 -6.07 20.96
N ALA A 32 -5.45 -6.83 20.19
CA ALA A 32 -4.98 -8.06 19.56
C ALA A 32 -3.87 -7.79 18.53
N HIS A 33 -3.95 -6.66 17.79
CA HIS A 33 -2.89 -6.25 16.88
C HIS A 33 -1.60 -5.85 17.62
N LYS A 34 -1.74 -5.08 18.70
CA LYS A 34 -0.59 -4.67 19.53
C LYS A 34 0.13 -5.88 20.12
N ARG A 35 -0.61 -6.89 20.62
CA ARG A 35 -0.02 -8.16 21.10
C ARG A 35 0.76 -8.88 20.01
N MET A 36 0.17 -9.02 18.81
CA MET A 36 0.87 -9.64 17.67
C MET A 36 2.15 -8.88 17.30
N GLN A 37 2.10 -7.54 17.25
CA GLN A 37 3.26 -6.71 16.91
C GLN A 37 4.39 -6.84 17.94
N TYR A 38 4.05 -6.85 19.24
CA TYR A 38 5.04 -7.01 20.31
C TYR A 38 5.71 -8.37 20.22
N ASN A 39 4.93 -9.46 20.17
CA ASN A 39 5.48 -10.81 20.08
C ASN A 39 6.39 -10.98 18.87
N ARG A 40 5.95 -10.51 17.68
CA ARG A 40 6.72 -10.58 16.44
C ARG A 40 8.04 -9.82 16.49
N ARG A 41 8.11 -8.69 17.20
CA ARG A 41 9.29 -7.81 17.23
C ARG A 41 10.29 -8.17 18.31
N PHE A 42 9.81 -8.65 19.45
CA PHE A 42 10.63 -8.70 20.67
C PHE A 42 10.66 -10.07 21.36
N VAL A 43 9.77 -11.01 21.01
CA VAL A 43 9.67 -12.30 21.71
C VAL A 43 10.07 -13.46 20.82
N THR A 44 9.63 -13.45 19.56
CA THR A 44 9.91 -14.52 18.58
C THR A 44 11.01 -14.14 17.59
N ALA A 45 11.94 -13.26 17.99
CA ALA A 45 13.17 -13.01 17.23
C ALA A 45 14.08 -14.24 17.31
#